data_AF-A0AAV4ZHG4-F1
#
_entry.id   AF-A0AAV4ZHG4-F1
#
_cell.length_a   1.000
_cell.length_b   1.000
_cell.length_c   1.000
_cell.angle_alpha   90.00
_cell.angle_beta   90.00
_cell.angle_gamma   90.00
#
_symmetry.space_group_name_H-M   'P 1'
#
loop_
_entity.id
_entity.type
_entity.pdbx_description
1 polymer ?
#
loop_
_entity_poly.entity_id
_entity_poly.type
_entity_poly.pdbx_seq_one_letter_code
_entity_poly.pdbx_strand_id
1 'polypeptide(L)'
;MPASTTAYMIAALQLIAGIEATGGVPIAILERTGDDTEAFWMRSAEILCAKTGDNFCDSDMMVMRDNTNPLGFMRMIVYAGPKGERKRVCAVLPPADDVSPALTATGVSAGNTYAWEDLPTSQAAWVWLMLQNAAHCLDGNGGVSDDKRADAFATLGTTLILGDPGFTAPGGKSPSRVFGYYRNSEANRWAANLGERILLDAWKTDAVAVAQVRTGCTLTSDASSRLDVDQIPRDPQIAAADVCVPAGQTGPKPGRVTDSNLWAWMYQSPIGTPPTPWTPLKTFQSPQAAATYVWQQAGTLSQR
;
A
#
# COMPACT_ATOMS: atom_id res chain seq x y z
N MET A 1 -18.19 15.02 2.35
CA MET A 1 -17.33 14.18 1.47
C MET A 1 -17.27 14.87 0.12
N PRO A 2 -16.09 15.28 -0.37
CA PRO A 2 -15.99 15.81 -1.72
C PRO A 2 -16.33 14.71 -2.74
N ALA A 3 -16.96 15.13 -3.85
CA ALA A 3 -17.39 14.26 -4.92
C ALA A 3 -16.17 13.65 -5.65
N SER A 4 -16.21 12.33 -5.89
CA SER A 4 -15.18 11.50 -6.55
C SER A 4 -13.94 11.15 -5.70
N THR A 5 -14.14 10.51 -4.55
CA THR A 5 -13.04 9.76 -3.91
C THR A 5 -12.71 8.54 -4.77
N THR A 6 -11.54 8.54 -5.41
CA THR A 6 -11.05 7.46 -6.28
C THR A 6 -10.86 6.15 -5.50
N ALA A 7 -10.92 4.99 -6.18
CA ALA A 7 -10.90 3.68 -5.51
C ALA A 7 -9.69 3.45 -4.60
N TYR A 8 -8.52 4.02 -4.93
CA TYR A 8 -7.32 3.91 -4.11
C TYR A 8 -7.38 4.71 -2.81
N MET A 9 -8.04 5.89 -2.82
CA MET A 9 -8.24 6.70 -1.62
C MET A 9 -9.16 5.98 -0.65
N ILE A 10 -10.25 5.38 -1.16
CA ILE A 10 -11.16 4.56 -0.36
C ILE A 10 -10.40 3.40 0.27
N ALA A 11 -9.60 2.68 -0.51
CA ALA A 11 -8.82 1.54 -0.01
C ALA A 11 -7.79 1.96 1.06
N ALA A 12 -7.12 3.10 0.88
CA ALA A 12 -6.20 3.64 1.89
C ALA A 12 -6.92 3.99 3.20
N LEU A 13 -8.06 4.68 3.12
CA LEU A 13 -8.88 5.02 4.30
C LEU A 13 -9.41 3.77 5.01
N GLN A 14 -9.79 2.74 4.24
CA GLN A 14 -10.20 1.45 4.80
C GLN A 14 -9.06 0.73 5.54
N LEU A 15 -7.83 0.80 5.00
CA LEU A 15 -6.64 0.24 5.66
C LEU A 15 -6.32 1.02 6.95
N ILE A 16 -6.47 2.35 6.93
CA ILE A 16 -6.28 3.21 8.10
C ILE A 16 -7.29 2.90 9.21
N ALA A 17 -8.57 2.79 8.85
CA ALA A 17 -9.61 2.41 9.81
C ALA A 17 -9.32 1.04 10.45
N GLY A 18 -8.72 0.12 9.69
CA GLY A 18 -8.35 -1.19 10.21
C GLY A 18 -7.17 -1.17 11.18
N ILE A 19 -6.15 -0.32 10.95
CA ILE A 19 -5.03 -0.19 11.91
C ILE A 19 -5.44 0.59 13.15
N GLU A 20 -6.32 1.58 13.03
CA GLU A 20 -6.88 2.29 14.17
C GLU A 20 -7.54 1.32 15.15
N ALA A 21 -8.34 0.38 14.64
CA ALA A 21 -8.96 -0.68 15.45
C ALA A 21 -7.92 -1.60 16.12
N THR A 22 -6.73 -1.73 15.53
CA THR A 22 -5.63 -2.57 16.07
C THR A 22 -4.83 -1.82 17.14
N GLY A 23 -4.58 -0.52 16.96
CA GLY A 23 -3.71 0.28 17.80
C GLY A 23 -4.41 1.02 18.95
N GLY A 24 -5.74 1.15 18.91
CA GLY A 24 -6.53 1.75 19.99
C GLY A 24 -6.35 3.27 20.15
N VAL A 25 -5.73 3.94 19.19
CA VAL A 25 -5.61 5.40 19.13
C VAL A 25 -6.55 5.91 18.05
N PRO A 26 -7.53 6.78 18.36
CA PRO A 26 -8.40 7.34 17.34
C PRO A 26 -7.62 8.12 16.29
N ILE A 27 -7.89 7.87 15.01
CA ILE A 27 -7.26 8.54 13.87
C ILE A 27 -8.29 9.40 13.13
N ALA A 28 -8.16 10.71 13.26
CA ALA A 28 -8.99 11.71 12.60
C ALA A 28 -8.34 12.17 11.29
N ILE A 29 -9.00 11.93 10.16
CA ILE A 29 -8.55 12.43 8.85
C ILE A 29 -9.14 13.83 8.65
N LEU A 30 -8.26 14.83 8.63
CA LEU A 30 -8.63 16.23 8.47
C LEU A 30 -9.01 16.56 7.02
N GLU A 31 -9.69 17.67 6.82
CA GLU A 31 -10.03 18.19 5.49
C GLU A 31 -9.09 19.35 5.13
N ARG A 32 -8.60 19.35 3.89
CA ARG A 32 -7.90 20.51 3.33
C ARG A 32 -8.91 21.61 3.02
N THR A 33 -8.69 22.81 3.54
CA THR A 33 -9.51 24.00 3.26
C THR A 33 -8.80 25.02 2.37
N GLY A 34 -7.67 24.64 1.76
CA GLY A 34 -6.81 25.57 1.01
C GLY A 34 -6.10 26.55 1.94
N ASP A 35 -6.05 27.81 1.54
CA ASP A 35 -5.34 28.87 2.29
C ASP A 35 -6.19 29.48 3.44
N ASP A 36 -7.46 29.10 3.58
CA ASP A 36 -8.31 29.58 4.67
C ASP A 36 -8.00 28.83 5.98
N THR A 37 -7.22 29.50 6.83
CA THR A 37 -6.77 28.98 8.12
C THR A 37 -7.89 28.90 9.15
N GLU A 38 -8.83 29.86 9.14
CA GLU A 38 -9.94 29.88 10.11
C GLU A 38 -10.94 28.77 9.80
N ALA A 39 -11.28 28.58 8.53
CA ALA A 39 -12.09 27.45 8.07
C ALA A 39 -11.40 26.11 8.39
N PHE A 40 -10.07 26.01 8.25
CA PHE A 40 -9.32 24.81 8.60
C PHE A 40 -9.49 24.44 10.07
N TRP A 41 -9.37 25.42 10.98
CA TRP A 41 -9.48 25.20 12.41
C TRP A 41 -10.87 24.75 12.81
N MET A 42 -11.91 25.46 12.35
CA MET A 42 -13.29 25.07 12.63
C MET A 42 -13.57 23.66 12.15
N ARG A 43 -13.18 23.33 10.90
CA ARG A 43 -13.43 22.02 10.31
C ARG A 43 -12.64 20.90 11.00
N SER A 44 -11.40 21.18 11.38
CA SER A 44 -10.58 20.24 12.13
C SER A 44 -11.18 19.96 13.52
N ALA A 45 -11.70 20.97 14.20
CA ALA A 45 -12.36 20.79 15.50
C ALA A 45 -13.62 19.92 15.35
N GLU A 46 -14.46 20.19 14.35
CA GLU A 46 -15.65 19.38 14.05
C GLU A 46 -15.30 17.89 13.82
N ILE A 47 -14.27 17.61 13.03
CA ILE A 47 -13.83 16.25 12.73
C ILE A 47 -13.31 15.56 13.99
N LEU A 48 -12.50 16.26 14.79
CA LEU A 48 -11.96 15.71 16.04
C LEU A 48 -13.08 15.45 17.06
N CYS A 49 -14.05 16.35 17.18
CA CYS A 49 -15.24 16.17 18.01
C CYS A 49 -16.04 14.95 17.57
N ALA A 50 -16.30 14.81 16.26
CA ALA A 50 -17.01 13.65 15.73
C ALA A 50 -16.25 12.33 15.95
N LYS A 51 -14.92 12.38 15.88
CA LYS A 51 -14.06 11.20 16.03
C LYS A 51 -13.98 10.69 17.46
N THR A 52 -13.95 11.60 18.43
CA THR A 52 -13.67 11.28 19.83
C THR A 52 -14.91 11.36 20.72
N GLY A 53 -15.94 12.09 20.30
CA GLY A 53 -17.11 12.43 21.13
C GLY A 53 -16.84 13.53 22.16
N ASP A 54 -15.69 14.21 22.10
CA ASP A 54 -15.30 15.28 23.03
C ASP A 54 -15.32 16.65 22.35
N ASN A 55 -15.45 17.72 23.14
CA ASN A 55 -15.30 19.09 22.64
C ASN A 55 -13.83 19.51 22.68
N PHE A 56 -13.32 20.04 21.56
CA PHE A 56 -11.97 20.62 21.47
C PHE A 56 -12.04 22.13 21.64
N CYS A 57 -11.04 22.72 22.30
CA CYS A 57 -10.93 24.17 22.47
C CYS A 57 -9.80 24.76 21.61
N ASP A 58 -9.79 26.09 21.45
CA ASP A 58 -8.81 26.79 20.61
C ASP A 58 -7.36 26.45 20.95
N SER A 59 -7.02 26.24 22.22
CA SER A 59 -5.66 25.86 22.62
C SER A 59 -5.26 24.46 22.17
N ASP A 60 -6.21 23.53 22.07
CA ASP A 60 -5.97 22.19 21.50
C ASP A 60 -5.74 22.28 19.99
N MET A 61 -6.36 23.27 19.33
CA MET A 61 -6.36 23.47 17.88
C MET A 61 -5.20 24.32 17.38
N MET A 62 -4.68 25.25 18.20
CA MET A 62 -3.53 26.11 17.88
C MET A 62 -2.25 25.35 17.50
N VAL A 63 -2.20 24.04 17.76
CA VAL A 63 -1.11 23.15 17.36
C VAL A 63 -1.21 22.74 15.88
N MET A 64 -2.34 22.93 15.22
CA MET A 64 -2.55 22.62 13.80
C MET A 64 -2.50 23.91 12.97
N ARG A 65 -1.29 24.44 12.78
CA ARG A 65 -1.06 25.71 12.04
C ARG A 65 -0.69 25.52 10.58
N ASP A 66 -0.41 24.29 10.18
CA ASP A 66 -0.03 23.94 8.83
C ASP A 66 -1.24 23.25 8.19
N ASN A 67 -1.85 23.89 7.19
CA ASN A 67 -2.95 23.32 6.39
C ASN A 67 -2.60 23.28 4.90
N THR A 68 -1.46 23.86 4.52
CA THR A 68 -1.01 24.01 3.13
C THR A 68 0.09 23.04 2.77
N ASN A 69 0.74 22.36 3.72
CA ASN A 69 1.78 21.38 3.42
C ASN A 69 1.26 20.30 2.45
N PRO A 70 1.79 20.22 1.22
CA PRO A 70 1.28 19.34 0.18
C PRO A 70 1.57 17.85 0.43
N LEU A 71 2.56 17.52 1.26
CA LEU A 71 2.86 16.14 1.65
C LEU A 71 1.90 15.60 2.72
N GLY A 72 1.11 16.49 3.32
CA GLY A 72 0.34 16.16 4.52
C GLY A 72 1.23 16.04 5.74
N PHE A 73 0.63 15.68 6.86
CA PHE A 73 1.34 15.36 8.10
C PHE A 73 0.41 14.60 9.04
N MET A 74 0.99 14.01 10.07
CA MET A 74 0.27 13.58 11.26
C MET A 74 0.66 14.44 12.46
N ARG A 75 -0.27 14.62 13.40
CA ARG A 75 0.01 15.19 14.72
C ARG A 75 -0.76 14.46 15.82
N MET A 76 -0.03 13.99 16.83
CA MET A 76 -0.64 13.49 18.06
C MET A 76 -1.10 14.68 18.91
N ILE A 77 -2.40 14.78 19.12
CA ILE A 77 -3.02 15.78 19.98
C ILE A 77 -3.30 15.12 21.33
N VAL A 78 -2.87 15.80 22.39
CA VAL A 78 -3.08 15.35 23.76
C VAL A 78 -3.83 16.44 24.49
N TYR A 79 -5.06 16.13 24.91
CA TYR A 79 -5.99 17.10 25.48
C TYR A 79 -6.64 16.55 26.76
N ALA A 80 -7.24 17.44 27.55
CA ALA A 80 -8.02 17.05 28.72
C ALA A 80 -9.46 16.75 28.30
N GLY A 81 -9.93 15.55 28.61
CA GLY A 81 -11.32 15.17 28.40
C GLY A 81 -12.28 15.87 29.37
N PRO A 82 -13.59 15.72 29.16
CA PRO A 82 -14.62 16.39 29.98
C PRO A 82 -14.55 16.07 31.48
N LYS A 83 -13.89 14.97 31.88
CA LYS A 83 -13.72 14.55 33.28
C LYS A 83 -12.29 14.76 33.79
N GLY A 84 -11.47 15.52 33.05
CA GLY A 84 -10.07 15.82 33.41
C GLY A 84 -9.09 14.68 33.09
N GLU A 85 -9.54 13.61 32.44
CA GLU A 85 -8.68 12.54 31.97
C GLU A 85 -7.85 12.99 30.76
N ARG A 86 -6.58 12.59 30.69
CA ARG A 86 -5.73 12.93 29.55
C ARG A 86 -6.05 11.98 28.39
N LYS A 87 -6.59 12.52 27.30
CA LYS A 87 -6.93 11.77 26.08
C LYS A 87 -5.93 12.03 24.96
N ARG A 88 -5.91 11.14 23.97
CA ARG A 88 -5.05 11.24 22.79
C ARG A 88 -5.88 10.94 21.54
N VAL A 89 -5.65 11.74 20.50
CA VAL A 89 -6.17 11.52 19.15
C VAL A 89 -5.05 11.85 18.16
N CYS A 90 -4.93 11.06 17.11
CA CYS A 90 -4.05 11.41 16.00
C CYS A 90 -4.84 12.18 14.95
N ALA A 91 -4.40 13.38 14.61
CA ALA A 91 -4.92 14.15 13.50
C ALA A 91 -4.00 13.94 12.29
N VAL A 92 -4.56 13.56 11.15
CA VAL A 92 -3.82 13.36 9.90
C VAL A 92 -4.36 14.34 8.86
N LEU A 93 -3.54 15.30 8.43
CA LEU A 93 -3.81 16.05 7.22
C LEU A 93 -3.43 15.17 6.03
N PRO A 94 -4.39 14.78 5.15
CA PRO A 94 -4.08 13.97 3.99
C PRO A 94 -3.14 14.73 3.04
N PRO A 95 -2.32 14.06 2.22
CA PRO A 95 -1.56 14.71 1.15
C PRO A 95 -2.49 15.45 0.17
N ALA A 96 -1.95 16.39 -0.61
CA ALA A 96 -2.71 17.03 -1.68
C ALA A 96 -3.06 15.99 -2.76
N ASP A 97 -4.27 16.03 -3.32
CA ASP A 97 -4.72 15.02 -4.30
C ASP A 97 -3.82 14.95 -5.54
N ASP A 98 -3.19 16.07 -5.90
CA ASP A 98 -2.23 16.24 -6.99
C ASP A 98 -0.77 16.33 -6.50
N VAL A 99 -0.48 15.78 -5.31
CA VAL A 99 0.86 15.84 -4.71
C VAL A 99 1.94 15.47 -5.73
N SER A 100 2.91 16.36 -5.88
CA SER A 100 4.00 16.17 -6.83
C SER A 100 4.87 14.98 -6.40
N PRO A 101 5.10 14.00 -7.28
CA PRO A 101 6.03 12.91 -7.00
C PRO A 101 7.45 13.38 -6.75
N ALA A 102 7.89 14.43 -7.45
CA ALA A 102 9.22 15.02 -7.25
C ALA A 102 9.34 15.65 -5.86
N LEU A 103 8.29 16.35 -5.42
CA LEU A 103 8.25 16.92 -4.07
C LEU A 103 8.23 15.82 -3.01
N THR A 104 7.45 14.76 -3.24
CA THR A 104 7.42 13.59 -2.38
C THR A 104 8.81 12.95 -2.29
N ALA A 105 9.44 12.67 -3.44
CA ALA A 105 10.77 12.09 -3.49
C ALA A 105 11.79 12.96 -2.76
N THR A 106 11.77 14.29 -2.95
CA THR A 106 12.65 15.20 -2.22
C THR A 106 12.40 15.16 -0.71
N GLY A 107 11.13 15.33 -0.31
CA GLY A 107 10.73 15.44 1.10
C GLY A 107 10.91 14.14 1.89
N VAL A 108 10.77 12.98 1.23
CA VAL A 108 10.96 11.68 1.87
C VAL A 108 12.36 11.12 1.69
N SER A 109 13.17 11.67 0.75
CA SER A 109 14.51 11.15 0.48
C SER A 109 15.40 11.26 1.71
N ALA A 110 16.10 10.18 2.03
CA ALA A 110 17.17 10.18 3.02
C ALA A 110 18.50 10.69 2.40
N GLY A 111 18.43 11.69 1.51
CA GLY A 111 19.58 12.23 0.77
C GLY A 111 20.02 11.40 -0.45
N ASN A 112 19.19 10.45 -0.90
CA ASN A 112 19.51 9.61 -2.07
C ASN A 112 19.22 10.33 -3.40
N THR A 113 20.12 10.13 -4.36
CA THR A 113 19.91 10.56 -5.75
C THR A 113 18.92 9.63 -6.46
N TYR A 114 18.01 10.20 -7.23
CA TYR A 114 17.05 9.46 -8.03
C TYR A 114 16.92 10.05 -9.44
N ALA A 115 16.56 9.19 -10.39
CA ALA A 115 16.22 9.60 -11.75
C ALA A 115 14.75 10.07 -11.80
N TRP A 116 14.45 11.08 -12.62
CA TRP A 116 13.08 11.62 -12.71
C TRP A 116 12.12 10.61 -13.35
N GLU A 117 12.66 9.72 -14.20
CA GLU A 117 11.96 8.61 -14.84
C GLU A 117 11.53 7.54 -13.83
N ASP A 118 12.17 7.50 -12.66
CA ASP A 118 11.88 6.54 -11.60
C ASP A 118 10.86 7.08 -10.59
N LEU A 119 10.29 8.27 -10.78
CA LEU A 119 9.36 8.86 -9.81
C LEU A 119 8.04 8.08 -9.73
N PRO A 120 7.45 7.94 -8.53
CA PRO A 120 6.13 7.31 -8.38
C PRO A 120 5.07 8.17 -9.06
N THR A 121 3.87 7.63 -9.30
CA THR A 121 2.73 8.45 -9.72
C THR A 121 2.21 9.29 -8.55
N SER A 122 1.50 10.40 -8.81
CA SER A 122 0.86 11.20 -7.74
C SER A 122 -0.08 10.35 -6.89
N GLN A 123 -0.79 9.39 -7.51
CA GLN A 123 -1.63 8.42 -6.81
C GLN A 123 -0.81 7.57 -5.83
N ALA A 124 0.33 7.02 -6.26
CA ALA A 124 1.19 6.21 -5.39
C ALA A 124 1.81 7.04 -4.26
N ALA A 125 2.23 8.27 -4.56
CA ALA A 125 2.71 9.23 -3.57
C ALA A 125 1.63 9.55 -2.52
N TRP A 126 0.40 9.83 -2.95
CA TRP A 126 -0.71 10.10 -2.05
C TRP A 126 -0.97 8.91 -1.12
N VAL A 127 -1.10 7.69 -1.65
CA VAL A 127 -1.36 6.49 -0.85
C VAL A 127 -0.24 6.25 0.15
N TRP A 128 1.01 6.31 -0.30
CA TRP A 128 2.16 6.05 0.55
C TRP A 128 2.26 7.05 1.71
N LEU A 129 2.19 8.36 1.42
CA LEU A 129 2.25 9.41 2.43
C LEU A 129 1.08 9.32 3.42
N MET A 130 -0.12 9.04 2.93
CA MET A 130 -1.31 8.90 3.76
C MET A 130 -1.17 7.73 4.74
N LEU A 131 -0.73 6.57 4.26
CA LEU A 131 -0.52 5.39 5.09
C LEU A 131 0.64 5.55 6.06
N GLN A 132 1.73 6.21 5.64
CA GLN A 132 2.89 6.49 6.50
C GLN A 132 2.49 7.38 7.67
N ASN A 133 1.83 8.51 7.39
CA ASN A 133 1.32 9.43 8.41
C ASN A 133 0.37 8.72 9.39
N ALA A 134 -0.54 7.89 8.88
CA ALA A 134 -1.45 7.13 9.73
C ALA A 134 -0.76 6.05 10.56
N ALA A 135 0.30 5.42 10.05
CA ALA A 135 1.08 4.44 10.81
C ALA A 135 1.82 5.07 11.98
N HIS A 136 2.37 6.29 11.79
CA HIS A 136 3.03 7.05 12.84
C HIS A 136 2.10 7.45 14.00
N CYS A 137 0.78 7.48 13.76
CA CYS A 137 -0.20 7.67 14.84
C CYS A 137 -0.14 6.60 15.94
N LEU A 138 0.41 5.43 15.62
CA LEU A 138 0.53 4.29 16.53
C LEU A 138 1.95 4.12 17.10
N ASP A 139 2.80 5.13 16.91
CA ASP A 139 4.15 5.12 17.46
C ASP A 139 4.15 5.17 18.99
N GLY A 140 5.06 4.40 19.58
CA GLY A 140 5.15 4.27 21.03
C GLY A 140 5.92 5.42 21.64
N ASN A 141 7.24 5.41 21.46
CA ASN A 141 8.15 6.41 22.01
C ASN A 141 8.83 7.27 20.93
N GLY A 142 8.58 6.97 19.65
CA GLY A 142 9.31 7.54 18.53
C GLY A 142 10.71 6.94 18.40
N GLY A 143 11.22 6.87 17.18
CA GLY A 143 12.57 6.42 16.88
C GLY A 143 12.66 5.55 15.64
N VAL A 144 13.87 5.08 15.34
CA VAL A 144 14.20 4.40 14.07
C VAL A 144 13.32 3.17 13.78
N SER A 145 12.94 2.40 14.81
CA SER A 145 12.07 1.23 14.61
C SER A 145 10.62 1.63 14.29
N ASP A 146 10.12 2.69 14.92
CA ASP A 146 8.79 3.25 14.62
C ASP A 146 8.76 3.80 13.18
N ASP A 147 9.81 4.53 12.76
CA ASP A 147 9.96 5.02 11.38
C ASP A 147 10.03 3.87 10.36
N LYS A 148 10.84 2.84 10.63
CA LYS A 148 10.93 1.65 9.77
C LYS A 148 9.58 0.93 9.65
N ARG A 149 8.80 0.84 10.73
CA ARG A 149 7.47 0.23 10.72
C ARG A 149 6.50 1.06 9.87
N ALA A 150 6.46 2.37 10.07
CA ALA A 150 5.59 3.26 9.32
C ALA A 150 5.90 3.20 7.82
N ASP A 151 7.19 3.23 7.46
CA ASP A 151 7.60 3.11 6.06
C ASP A 151 7.28 1.73 5.46
N ALA A 152 7.50 0.64 6.22
CA ALA A 152 7.16 -0.71 5.76
C ALA A 152 5.64 -0.89 5.59
N PHE A 153 4.85 -0.34 6.52
CA PHE A 153 3.39 -0.35 6.45
C PHE A 153 2.89 0.39 5.21
N ALA A 154 3.39 1.62 5.00
CA ALA A 154 3.05 2.44 3.84
C ALA A 154 3.44 1.75 2.52
N THR A 155 4.63 1.16 2.48
CA THR A 155 5.15 0.49 1.27
C THR A 155 4.33 -0.74 0.92
N LEU A 156 4.12 -1.66 1.87
CA LEU A 156 3.34 -2.88 1.65
C LEU A 156 1.87 -2.55 1.34
N GLY A 157 1.26 -1.61 2.09
CA GLY A 157 -0.11 -1.16 1.84
C GLY A 157 -0.27 -0.54 0.46
N THR A 158 0.67 0.31 0.02
CA THR A 158 0.66 0.90 -1.32
C THR A 158 0.73 -0.17 -2.40
N THR A 159 1.61 -1.18 -2.26
CA THR A 159 1.70 -2.28 -3.22
C THR A 159 0.37 -3.01 -3.37
N LEU A 160 -0.27 -3.34 -2.25
CA LEU A 160 -1.52 -4.10 -2.22
C LEU A 160 -2.75 -3.29 -2.66
N ILE A 161 -2.74 -1.96 -2.46
CA ILE A 161 -3.82 -1.07 -2.89
C ILE A 161 -3.75 -0.81 -4.39
N LEU A 162 -2.56 -0.53 -4.93
CA LEU A 162 -2.41 -0.25 -6.35
C LEU A 162 -2.44 -1.52 -7.19
N GLY A 163 -2.09 -2.66 -6.58
CA GLY A 163 -1.99 -3.93 -7.27
C GLY A 163 -0.94 -3.90 -8.38
N ASP A 164 0.08 -3.03 -8.25
CA ASP A 164 1.08 -2.80 -9.28
C ASP A 164 2.07 -3.98 -9.31
N PRO A 165 2.00 -4.83 -10.35
CA PRO A 165 2.80 -6.04 -10.39
C PRO A 165 4.13 -5.71 -11.06
N GLY A 166 5.16 -5.35 -10.28
CA GLY A 166 6.53 -5.16 -10.80
C GLY A 166 7.03 -6.35 -11.64
N PHE A 167 6.46 -7.54 -11.44
CA PHE A 167 6.73 -8.74 -12.23
C PHE A 167 6.18 -8.73 -13.67
N THR A 168 5.33 -7.78 -14.08
CA THR A 168 4.78 -7.71 -15.46
C THR A 168 5.63 -6.91 -16.44
N ALA A 169 6.72 -6.26 -16.03
CA ALA A 169 7.62 -5.58 -16.97
C ALA A 169 9.09 -5.98 -16.71
N PRO A 170 9.93 -6.23 -17.73
CA PRO A 170 11.36 -6.51 -17.52
C PRO A 170 12.06 -5.28 -16.95
N GLY A 171 12.63 -5.42 -15.74
CA GLY A 171 13.27 -4.33 -15.03
C GLY A 171 12.33 -3.21 -14.58
N GLY A 172 11.01 -3.44 -14.57
CA GLY A 172 10.03 -2.47 -14.08
C GLY A 172 10.14 -2.31 -12.57
N LYS A 173 10.45 -1.09 -12.10
CA LYS A 173 10.39 -0.76 -10.68
C LYS A 173 8.95 -0.43 -10.33
N SER A 174 8.30 -1.23 -9.48
CA SER A 174 7.00 -0.84 -8.94
C SER A 174 7.13 0.48 -8.15
N PRO A 175 6.10 1.33 -8.11
CA PRO A 175 6.10 2.55 -7.30
C PRO A 175 6.46 2.30 -5.83
N SER A 176 6.17 1.11 -5.30
CA SER A 176 6.53 0.74 -3.92
C SER A 176 8.04 0.49 -3.75
N ARG A 177 8.71 -0.14 -4.73
CA ARG A 177 10.18 -0.27 -4.73
C ARG A 177 10.87 1.08 -4.83
N VAL A 178 10.30 2.01 -5.60
CA VAL A 178 10.78 3.38 -5.74
C VAL A 178 10.90 4.07 -4.38
N PHE A 179 9.89 3.98 -3.51
CA PHE A 179 9.98 4.52 -2.14
C PHE A 179 11.07 3.85 -1.29
N GLY A 180 11.34 2.56 -1.50
CA GLY A 180 12.45 1.86 -0.85
C GLY A 180 13.84 2.37 -1.27
N TYR A 181 13.99 2.83 -2.52
CA TYR A 181 15.22 3.49 -2.96
C TYR A 181 15.38 4.87 -2.31
N TYR A 182 14.33 5.68 -2.24
CA TYR A 182 14.43 7.05 -1.72
C TYR A 182 14.66 7.10 -0.21
N ARG A 183 13.97 6.23 0.54
CA ARG A 183 14.08 6.16 2.01
C ARG A 183 15.38 5.54 2.51
N ASN A 184 16.14 4.86 1.64
CA ASN A 184 17.26 4.00 2.02
C ASN A 184 16.91 3.00 3.15
N SER A 185 15.66 2.54 3.18
CA SER A 185 15.13 1.70 4.26
C SER A 185 15.10 0.25 3.82
N GLU A 186 15.82 -0.62 4.54
CA GLU A 186 15.78 -2.07 4.30
C GLU A 186 14.37 -2.62 4.52
N ALA A 187 13.66 -2.11 5.55
CA ALA A 187 12.28 -2.48 5.84
C ALA A 187 11.35 -2.19 4.65
N ASN A 188 11.56 -1.08 3.92
CA ASN A 188 10.80 -0.79 2.70
C ASN A 188 11.09 -1.75 1.57
N ARG A 189 12.37 -2.07 1.35
CA ARG A 189 12.74 -3.01 0.30
C ARG A 189 12.12 -4.38 0.55
N TRP A 190 12.18 -4.87 1.78
CA TRP A 190 11.51 -6.13 2.16
C TRP A 190 9.99 -6.03 2.07
N ALA A 191 9.39 -4.90 2.46
CA ALA A 191 7.94 -4.68 2.35
C ALA A 191 7.46 -4.69 0.89
N ALA A 192 8.19 -4.03 -0.01
CA ALA A 192 7.91 -4.05 -1.45
C ALA A 192 8.02 -5.47 -2.02
N ASN A 193 9.11 -6.19 -1.70
CA ASN A 193 9.29 -7.58 -2.12
C ASN A 193 8.15 -8.49 -1.62
N LEU A 194 7.72 -8.32 -0.37
CA LEU A 194 6.61 -9.07 0.20
C LEU A 194 5.28 -8.75 -0.50
N GLY A 195 5.00 -7.47 -0.75
CA GLY A 195 3.79 -7.05 -1.45
C GLY A 195 3.74 -7.61 -2.87
N GLU A 196 4.81 -7.45 -3.63
CA GLU A 196 4.91 -7.97 -5.00
C GLU A 196 4.85 -9.49 -5.05
N ARG A 197 5.36 -10.17 -4.03
CA ARG A 197 5.24 -11.62 -3.89
C ARG A 197 3.78 -12.04 -3.67
N ILE A 198 3.04 -11.36 -2.81
CA ILE A 198 1.61 -11.61 -2.59
C ILE A 198 0.84 -11.42 -3.91
N LEU A 199 1.17 -10.35 -4.64
CA LEU A 199 0.63 -10.10 -5.98
C LEU A 199 1.04 -11.23 -6.95
N LEU A 200 2.28 -11.70 -6.97
CA LEU A 200 2.69 -12.80 -7.85
C LEU A 200 1.88 -14.08 -7.57
N ASP A 201 1.76 -14.48 -6.31
CA ASP A 201 1.03 -15.69 -5.89
C ASP A 201 -0.47 -15.59 -6.24
N ALA A 202 -1.07 -14.41 -6.03
CA ALA A 202 -2.45 -14.16 -6.43
C ALA A 202 -2.64 -14.27 -7.95
N TRP A 203 -1.64 -13.82 -8.74
CA TRP A 203 -1.76 -13.80 -10.19
C TRP A 203 -1.59 -15.20 -10.75
N LYS A 204 -0.68 -16.00 -10.19
CA LYS A 204 -0.58 -17.42 -10.55
C LYS A 204 -1.89 -18.15 -10.32
N THR A 205 -2.59 -17.84 -9.23
CA THR A 205 -3.90 -18.45 -8.92
C THR A 205 -4.96 -18.02 -9.93
N ASP A 206 -5.05 -16.72 -10.24
CA ASP A 206 -5.96 -16.19 -11.27
C ASP A 206 -5.63 -16.76 -12.66
N ALA A 207 -4.34 -16.84 -13.02
CA ALA A 207 -3.84 -17.36 -14.28
C ALA A 207 -4.24 -18.83 -14.47
N VAL A 208 -4.10 -19.65 -13.42
CA VAL A 208 -4.60 -21.03 -13.41
C VAL A 208 -6.09 -21.05 -13.71
N ALA A 209 -6.91 -20.29 -12.99
CA ALA A 209 -8.36 -20.27 -13.21
C ALA A 209 -8.72 -19.86 -14.65
N VAL A 210 -8.11 -18.79 -15.17
CA VAL A 210 -8.33 -18.31 -16.55
C VAL A 210 -7.91 -19.35 -17.57
N ALA A 211 -6.73 -19.96 -17.41
CA ALA A 211 -6.25 -20.96 -18.35
C ALA A 211 -7.07 -22.24 -18.30
N GLN A 212 -7.50 -22.71 -17.13
CA GLN A 212 -8.39 -23.87 -17.01
C GLN A 212 -9.69 -23.65 -17.79
N VAL A 213 -10.30 -22.46 -17.65
CA VAL A 213 -11.53 -22.08 -18.39
C VAL A 213 -11.29 -22.04 -19.90
N ARG A 214 -10.18 -21.44 -20.35
CA ARG A 214 -9.92 -21.24 -21.80
C ARG A 214 -9.46 -22.50 -22.51
N THR A 215 -8.77 -23.41 -21.81
CA THR A 215 -8.13 -24.59 -22.42
C THR A 215 -8.83 -25.90 -22.08
N GLY A 216 -9.76 -25.92 -21.11
CA GLY A 216 -10.44 -27.14 -20.67
C GLY A 216 -9.52 -28.13 -19.96
N CYS A 217 -8.47 -27.62 -19.34
CA CYS A 217 -7.25 -28.35 -19.05
C CYS A 217 -6.88 -28.16 -17.58
N THR A 218 -6.41 -29.20 -16.87
CA THR A 218 -6.08 -29.07 -15.44
C THR A 218 -4.73 -28.38 -15.26
N LEU A 219 -4.70 -27.28 -14.52
CA LEU A 219 -3.49 -26.54 -14.20
C LEU A 219 -3.34 -26.36 -12.69
N THR A 220 -2.10 -26.39 -12.20
CA THR A 220 -1.77 -26.06 -10.81
C THR A 220 -0.76 -24.93 -10.76
N SER A 221 -0.85 -24.09 -9.72
CA SER A 221 0.20 -23.12 -9.42
C SER A 221 1.17 -23.75 -8.42
N ASP A 222 2.46 -23.63 -8.72
CA ASP A 222 3.50 -23.98 -7.75
C ASP A 222 3.64 -22.85 -6.73
N ALA A 223 3.99 -23.20 -5.48
CA ALA A 223 4.33 -22.20 -4.48
C ALA A 223 5.55 -21.40 -4.93
N SER A 224 5.51 -20.06 -4.83
CA SER A 224 6.71 -19.31 -5.25
C SER A 224 7.89 -19.58 -4.31
N SER A 225 9.08 -19.58 -4.88
CA SER A 225 10.32 -19.97 -4.19
C SER A 225 11.20 -18.78 -3.81
N ARG A 226 10.99 -17.62 -4.44
CA ARG A 226 11.78 -16.40 -4.23
C ARG A 226 10.93 -15.24 -3.74
N LEU A 227 11.46 -14.43 -2.83
CA LEU A 227 10.80 -13.20 -2.39
C LEU A 227 11.13 -12.02 -3.31
N ASP A 228 12.36 -11.94 -3.79
CA ASP A 228 12.76 -10.89 -4.74
C ASP A 228 12.26 -11.24 -6.15
N VAL A 229 11.15 -10.63 -6.56
CA VAL A 229 10.51 -10.92 -7.86
C VAL A 229 11.35 -10.47 -9.05
N ASP A 230 12.26 -9.52 -8.89
CA ASP A 230 13.16 -9.04 -9.95
C ASP A 230 14.14 -10.13 -10.40
N GLN A 231 14.51 -11.03 -9.48
CA GLN A 231 15.43 -12.13 -9.73
C GLN A 231 14.73 -13.40 -10.20
N ILE A 232 13.42 -13.38 -10.44
CA ILE A 232 12.71 -14.52 -10.99
C ILE A 232 13.14 -14.68 -12.46
N PRO A 233 13.71 -15.84 -12.85
CA PRO A 233 14.02 -16.12 -14.26
C PRO A 233 12.75 -16.01 -15.09
N ARG A 234 12.82 -15.46 -16.30
CA ARG A 234 11.63 -15.32 -17.17
C ARG A 234 11.77 -16.27 -18.32
N ASP A 235 11.10 -17.39 -18.23
CA ASP A 235 11.21 -18.42 -19.25
C ASP A 235 10.61 -17.90 -20.56
N PRO A 236 11.34 -17.99 -21.68
CA PRO A 236 10.88 -17.48 -22.96
C PRO A 236 9.83 -18.39 -23.60
N GLN A 237 9.48 -19.52 -23.00
CA GLN A 237 8.47 -20.45 -23.45
C GLN A 237 8.04 -21.36 -22.30
N ILE A 238 6.81 -21.86 -22.35
CA ILE A 238 6.33 -22.87 -21.40
C ILE A 238 7.00 -24.20 -21.77
N ALA A 239 7.75 -24.80 -20.85
CA ALA A 239 8.40 -26.08 -21.08
C ALA A 239 7.35 -27.17 -21.40
N ALA A 240 7.69 -28.13 -22.27
CA ALA A 240 6.78 -29.22 -22.63
C ALA A 240 6.29 -30.04 -21.42
N ALA A 241 7.05 -30.03 -20.32
CA ALA A 241 6.66 -30.61 -19.04
C ALA A 241 5.46 -29.88 -18.38
N ASP A 242 5.37 -28.56 -18.56
CA ASP A 242 4.42 -27.66 -17.88
C ASP A 242 3.27 -27.21 -18.79
N VAL A 243 3.37 -27.46 -20.09
CA VAL A 243 2.28 -27.22 -21.05
C VAL A 243 1.11 -28.12 -20.69
N CYS A 244 -0.06 -27.52 -20.52
CA CYS A 244 -1.28 -28.27 -20.36
C CYS A 244 -1.74 -28.86 -21.69
N VAL A 245 -2.07 -30.15 -21.70
CA VAL A 245 -2.63 -30.85 -22.87
C VAL A 245 -4.07 -31.28 -22.55
N PRO A 246 -5.09 -30.73 -23.24
CA PRO A 246 -6.48 -31.12 -23.05
C PRO A 246 -6.68 -32.62 -23.34
N ALA A 247 -7.76 -33.21 -22.82
CA ALA A 247 -8.08 -34.61 -23.11
C ALA A 247 -8.23 -34.85 -24.62
N GLY A 248 -7.19 -35.43 -25.24
CA GLY A 248 -7.09 -35.81 -26.66
C GLY A 248 -6.36 -37.15 -26.81
N GLN A 249 -5.88 -37.48 -28.01
CA GLN A 249 -5.29 -38.79 -28.33
C GLN A 249 -4.12 -39.23 -27.42
N THR A 250 -3.44 -38.30 -26.76
CA THR A 250 -2.30 -38.56 -25.85
C THR A 250 -2.68 -38.54 -24.36
N GLY A 251 -3.97 -38.38 -24.02
CA GLY A 251 -4.46 -38.28 -22.63
C GLY A 251 -4.26 -36.90 -22.00
N PRO A 252 -5.03 -36.55 -20.94
CA PRO A 252 -4.90 -35.27 -20.27
C PRO A 252 -3.56 -35.18 -19.53
N LYS A 253 -2.81 -34.10 -19.76
CA LYS A 253 -1.60 -33.79 -19.00
C LYS A 253 -1.79 -32.49 -18.22
N PRO A 254 -1.64 -32.52 -16.88
CA PRO A 254 -1.76 -31.30 -16.10
C PRO A 254 -0.62 -30.34 -16.44
N GLY A 255 -0.94 -29.07 -16.60
CA GLY A 255 0.04 -28.00 -16.75
C GLY A 255 0.43 -27.39 -15.40
N ARG A 256 1.53 -26.64 -15.39
CA ARG A 256 2.02 -25.96 -14.18
C ARG A 256 2.31 -24.49 -14.46
N VAL A 257 1.92 -23.65 -13.52
CA VAL A 257 2.30 -22.24 -13.48
C VAL A 257 3.31 -22.05 -12.36
N THR A 258 4.56 -21.83 -12.74
CA THR A 258 5.71 -21.57 -11.85
C THR A 258 6.03 -20.08 -11.86
N ASP A 259 6.92 -19.66 -10.97
CA ASP A 259 7.42 -18.28 -10.96
C ASP A 259 8.03 -17.91 -12.31
N SER A 260 8.81 -18.83 -12.88
CA SER A 260 9.60 -18.56 -14.07
C SER A 260 8.80 -18.62 -15.36
N ASN A 261 7.84 -19.56 -15.46
CA ASN A 261 7.05 -19.75 -16.67
C ASN A 261 5.78 -18.86 -16.71
N LEU A 262 5.44 -18.17 -15.62
CA LEU A 262 4.32 -17.22 -15.57
C LEU A 262 4.42 -16.16 -16.67
N TRP A 263 5.65 -15.73 -17.00
CA TRP A 263 5.88 -14.79 -18.08
C TRP A 263 5.41 -15.32 -19.44
N ALA A 264 5.79 -16.55 -19.79
CA ALA A 264 5.33 -17.21 -21.01
C ALA A 264 3.80 -17.40 -21.00
N TRP A 265 3.23 -17.73 -19.84
CA TRP A 265 1.78 -17.81 -19.65
C TRP A 265 1.06 -16.48 -19.90
N MET A 266 1.63 -15.33 -19.51
CA MET A 266 1.02 -14.02 -19.73
C MET A 266 1.07 -13.55 -21.19
N TYR A 267 2.21 -13.77 -21.86
CA TYR A 267 2.49 -13.15 -23.17
C TYR A 267 2.39 -14.08 -24.37
N GLN A 268 2.43 -15.40 -24.17
CA GLN A 268 2.43 -16.39 -25.25
C GLN A 268 1.24 -17.34 -25.20
N SER A 269 0.46 -17.28 -24.12
CA SER A 269 -0.73 -18.07 -23.89
C SER A 269 -1.93 -17.14 -23.75
N PRO A 270 -3.17 -17.59 -24.01
CA PRO A 270 -4.35 -16.73 -23.96
C PRO A 270 -4.72 -16.19 -22.57
N ILE A 271 -3.88 -16.27 -21.54
CA ILE A 271 -4.21 -15.74 -20.20
C ILE A 271 -4.18 -14.20 -20.20
N GLY A 272 -3.16 -13.59 -20.82
CA GLY A 272 -2.90 -12.15 -20.76
C GLY A 272 -2.17 -11.72 -19.49
N THR A 273 -1.92 -10.42 -19.34
CA THR A 273 -1.36 -9.81 -18.13
C THR A 273 -2.47 -9.53 -17.09
N PRO A 274 -2.14 -9.34 -15.80
CA PRO A 274 -3.11 -8.86 -14.83
C PRO A 274 -3.74 -7.53 -15.29
N PRO A 275 -5.02 -7.28 -15.00
CA PRO A 275 -5.65 -6.01 -15.32
C PRO A 275 -5.01 -4.89 -14.52
N THR A 276 -4.82 -3.72 -15.14
CA THR A 276 -4.32 -2.51 -14.47
C THR A 276 -5.45 -1.49 -14.34
N PRO A 277 -5.84 -1.06 -13.12
CA PRO A 277 -5.34 -1.50 -11.81
C PRO A 277 -5.88 -2.88 -11.40
N TRP A 278 -5.06 -3.65 -10.68
CA TRP A 278 -5.48 -4.94 -10.16
C TRP A 278 -6.19 -4.72 -8.82
N THR A 279 -7.51 -4.99 -8.78
CA THR A 279 -8.44 -4.65 -7.67
C THR A 279 -7.77 -4.47 -6.30
N PRO A 280 -7.88 -3.28 -5.65
CA PRO A 280 -7.22 -3.00 -4.39
C PRO A 280 -7.51 -4.04 -3.31
N LEU A 281 -6.48 -4.51 -2.60
CA LEU A 281 -6.57 -5.44 -1.48
C LEU A 281 -7.27 -6.78 -1.81
N LYS A 282 -7.36 -7.18 -3.09
CA LYS A 282 -8.09 -8.38 -3.56
C LYS A 282 -7.73 -9.65 -2.80
N THR A 283 -6.50 -9.77 -2.32
CA THR A 283 -6.00 -10.97 -1.63
C THR A 283 -6.56 -11.16 -0.22
N PHE A 284 -7.29 -10.19 0.31
CA PHE A 284 -7.82 -10.21 1.68
C PHE A 284 -9.34 -10.31 1.71
N GLN A 285 -9.85 -11.06 2.68
CA GLN A 285 -11.29 -11.28 2.88
C GLN A 285 -12.03 -10.02 3.37
N SER A 286 -11.31 -9.08 3.97
CA SER A 286 -11.85 -7.80 4.43
C SER A 286 -10.74 -6.77 4.59
N PRO A 287 -11.07 -5.46 4.61
CA PRO A 287 -10.08 -4.42 4.90
C PRO A 287 -9.42 -4.56 6.27
N GLN A 288 -10.16 -5.04 7.28
CA GLN A 288 -9.59 -5.30 8.61
C GLN A 288 -8.51 -6.38 8.56
N ALA A 289 -8.77 -7.49 7.85
CA ALA A 289 -7.79 -8.56 7.68
C ALA A 289 -6.54 -8.06 6.95
N ALA A 290 -6.71 -7.23 5.92
CA ALA A 290 -5.60 -6.56 5.24
C ALA A 290 -4.81 -5.67 6.20
N ALA A 291 -5.46 -4.79 6.94
CA ALA A 291 -4.81 -3.86 7.87
C ALA A 291 -4.02 -4.58 8.96
N THR A 292 -4.63 -5.60 9.59
CA THR A 292 -3.97 -6.42 10.61
C THR A 292 -2.75 -7.15 10.04
N TYR A 293 -2.88 -7.76 8.86
CA TYR A 293 -1.75 -8.44 8.21
C TYR A 293 -0.62 -7.45 7.89
N VAL A 294 -0.92 -6.34 7.22
CA VAL A 294 0.08 -5.34 6.82
C VAL A 294 0.78 -4.77 8.05
N TRP A 295 0.04 -4.47 9.12
CA TRP A 295 0.60 -3.98 10.39
C TRP A 295 1.53 -4.98 11.07
N GLN A 296 1.14 -6.26 11.14
CA GLN A 296 1.97 -7.32 11.73
C GLN A 296 3.27 -7.53 10.94
N GLN A 297 3.19 -7.53 9.61
CA GLN A 297 4.37 -7.66 8.76
C GLN A 297 5.28 -6.43 8.89
N ALA A 298 4.71 -5.22 8.90
CA ALA A 298 5.48 -4.01 9.12
C ALA A 298 6.21 -4.02 10.48
N GLY A 299 5.55 -4.48 11.55
CA GLY A 299 6.17 -4.65 12.86
C GLY A 299 7.36 -5.61 12.83
N THR A 300 7.20 -6.76 12.14
CA THR A 300 8.29 -7.74 11.96
C THR A 300 9.45 -7.16 11.15
N LEU A 301 9.17 -6.45 10.07
CA LEU A 301 10.18 -5.85 9.19
C LEU A 301 10.93 -4.70 9.87
N SER A 302 10.28 -3.98 10.79
CA SER A 302 10.90 -2.87 11.52
C SER A 302 12.04 -3.26 12.47
N GLN A 303 12.13 -4.56 12.80
CA GLN A 303 13.16 -5.13 13.68
C GLN A 303 14.40 -5.62 12.93
N ARG A 304 14.36 -5.58 11.59
CA ARG A 304 15.51 -5.82 10.72
C ARG A 304 16.31 -4.52 10.58
#